data_AF-A0A8B7NVS7-F1
#
_entry.id   AF-A0A8B7NVS7-F1
#
_cell.length_a   1.000
_cell.length_b   1.000
_cell.length_c   1.000
_cell.angle_alpha   90.00
_cell.angle_beta   90.00
_cell.angle_gamma   90.00
#
_symmetry.space_group_name_H-M   'P 1'
#
loop_
_entity.id
_entity.type
_entity.pdbx_description
1 polymer ?
#
loop_
_entity_poly.entity_id
_entity_poly.type
_entity_poly.pdbx_seq_one_letter_code
_entity_poly.pdbx_strand_id
1 'polypeptide(L)'
;MNLGLVLLAMAAASVSALTVSSSCYLALTSGYAILVNASQPCFTNYTTNITRYTTTAGCYSKTQAYNATFCDPIISGYMKCSLKVAGLLKPNGSFNDAAFKSTMLQNKCSSPATRRTELTRNTAN
;
A
#
# COMPACT_ATOMS: atom_id res chain seq x y z
N MET A 1 0.25 -6.31 13.64
CA MET A 1 0.17 -5.66 12.30
C MET A 1 1.12 -4.46 12.29
N ASN A 2 2.03 -4.37 11.31
CA ASN A 2 3.00 -3.26 11.22
C ASN A 2 2.32 -1.98 10.72
N LEU A 3 2.61 -0.86 11.40
CA LEU A 3 1.99 0.44 11.15
C LEU A 3 2.23 0.95 9.72
N GLY A 4 3.41 0.72 9.15
CA GLY A 4 3.71 1.08 7.75
C GLY A 4 2.84 0.34 6.73
N LEU A 5 2.52 -0.93 6.99
CA LEU A 5 1.65 -1.74 6.12
C LEU A 5 0.20 -1.22 6.15
N VAL A 6 -0.26 -0.81 7.33
CA VAL A 6 -1.60 -0.25 7.55
C VAL A 6 -1.77 1.10 6.84
N LEU A 7 -0.72 1.92 6.81
CA LEU A 7 -0.74 3.22 6.10
C LEU A 7 -0.79 3.06 4.58
N LEU A 8 -0.10 2.07 4.03
CA LEU A 8 -0.15 1.73 2.61
C LEU A 8 -1.54 1.26 2.17
N ALA A 9 -2.20 0.43 2.99
CA ALA A 9 -3.56 -0.03 2.70
C ALA A 9 -4.58 1.11 2.73
N MET A 10 -4.46 2.04 3.67
CA MET A 10 -5.38 3.18 3.75
C MET A 10 -5.12 4.24 2.66
N ALA A 11 -3.88 4.42 2.18
CA ALA A 11 -3.57 5.33 1.07
C ALA A 11 -4.30 4.98 -0.23
N ALA A 12 -4.48 3.69 -0.50
CA ALA A 12 -5.21 3.20 -1.68
C ALA A 12 -6.72 3.52 -1.63
N ALA A 13 -7.26 3.84 -0.44
CA ALA A 13 -8.68 4.10 -0.22
C ALA A 13 -9.06 5.59 -0.15
N SER A 14 -8.08 6.50 0.00
CA SER A 14 -8.33 7.93 0.24
C SER A 14 -7.84 8.81 -0.91
N VAL A 15 -8.65 8.91 -1.97
CA VAL A 15 -8.49 9.88 -3.06
C VAL A 15 -9.77 10.70 -3.13
N SER A 16 -9.99 11.64 -2.21
CA SER A 16 -10.96 12.73 -2.32
C SER A 16 -10.79 13.68 -1.13
N ALA A 17 -10.92 14.99 -1.38
CA ALA A 17 -11.07 16.08 -0.41
C ALA A 17 -9.82 16.61 0.34
N LEU A 18 -9.02 17.47 -0.32
CA LEU A 18 -8.33 18.62 0.28
C LEU A 18 -7.98 19.65 -0.82
N THR A 19 -8.14 20.94 -0.54
CA THR A 19 -7.76 22.06 -1.44
C THR A 19 -6.27 22.42 -1.36
N VAL A 20 -5.53 21.86 -0.39
CA VAL A 20 -4.06 21.92 -0.31
C VAL A 20 -3.55 20.56 0.20
N SER A 21 -2.90 19.80 -0.67
CA SER A 21 -2.32 18.50 -0.33
C SER A 21 -1.24 18.67 0.75
N SER A 22 -1.38 18.02 1.91
CA SER A 22 -0.35 18.10 2.96
C SER A 22 0.97 17.49 2.46
N SER A 23 2.10 17.95 2.98
CA SER A 23 3.43 17.43 2.60
C SER A 23 3.55 15.93 2.86
N CYS A 24 2.82 15.40 3.86
CA CYS A 24 2.73 13.98 4.14
C CYS A 24 1.85 13.24 3.13
N TYR A 25 0.68 13.78 2.75
CA TYR A 25 -0.15 13.19 1.70
C TYR A 25 0.59 13.14 0.35
N LEU A 26 1.25 14.23 -0.05
CA LEU A 26 2.07 14.26 -1.25
C LEU A 26 3.19 13.21 -1.18
N ALA A 27 3.92 13.13 -0.05
CA ALA A 27 4.95 12.12 0.13
C ALA A 27 4.38 10.69 0.07
N LEU A 28 3.19 10.45 0.61
CA LEU A 28 2.51 9.15 0.55
C LEU A 28 2.11 8.79 -0.88
N THR A 29 1.53 9.72 -1.64
CA THR A 29 1.18 9.50 -3.06
C THR A 29 2.42 9.27 -3.93
N SER A 30 3.49 10.05 -3.73
CA SER A 30 4.77 9.84 -4.41
C SER A 30 5.38 8.48 -4.03
N GLY A 31 5.38 8.14 -2.74
CA GLY A 31 5.85 6.84 -2.26
C GLY A 31 5.04 5.67 -2.83
N TYR A 32 3.72 5.83 -2.96
CA TYR A 32 2.87 4.86 -3.64
C TYR A 32 3.26 4.69 -5.11
N ALA A 33 3.49 5.78 -5.84
CA ALA A 33 3.96 5.73 -7.23
C ALA A 33 5.32 5.01 -7.37
N ILE A 34 6.25 5.25 -6.42
CA ILE A 34 7.53 4.52 -6.36
C ILE A 34 7.27 3.03 -6.17
N LEU A 35 6.36 2.65 -5.27
CA LEU A 35 6.02 1.25 -5.06
C LEU A 35 5.37 0.60 -6.28
N VAL A 36 4.47 1.32 -6.97
CA VAL A 36 3.87 0.85 -8.23
C VAL A 36 4.95 0.62 -9.29
N ASN A 37 5.91 1.53 -9.43
CA ASN A 37 7.02 1.33 -10.36
C ASN A 37 7.91 0.16 -9.94
N ALA A 38 8.23 0.03 -8.65
CA ALA A 38 8.99 -1.09 -8.11
C ALA A 38 8.25 -2.44 -8.25
N SER A 39 6.93 -2.42 -8.43
CA SER A 39 6.11 -3.61 -8.62
C SER A 39 6.14 -4.16 -10.05
N GLN A 40 6.69 -3.43 -11.03
CA GLN A 40 6.73 -3.87 -12.43
C GLN A 40 7.41 -5.24 -12.62
N PRO A 41 8.59 -5.53 -12.03
CA PRO A 41 9.18 -6.86 -12.12
C PRO A 41 8.34 -7.94 -11.42
N CYS A 42 7.56 -7.55 -10.41
CA CYS A 42 6.66 -8.46 -9.69
C CYS A 42 5.40 -8.75 -10.50
N PHE A 43 4.91 -7.79 -11.28
CA PHE A 43 3.75 -7.97 -12.14
C PHE A 43 3.95 -9.14 -13.09
N THR A 44 5.08 -9.17 -13.81
CA THR A 44 5.43 -10.27 -14.73
C THR A 44 5.39 -11.64 -14.05
N ASN A 45 5.93 -11.74 -12.83
CA ASN A 45 5.99 -12.99 -12.06
C ASN A 45 4.62 -13.38 -11.45
N TYR A 46 3.73 -12.42 -11.27
CA TYR A 46 2.42 -12.62 -10.66
C TYR A 46 1.26 -12.46 -11.65
N THR A 47 1.50 -12.29 -12.96
CA THR A 47 0.47 -12.06 -13.98
C THR A 47 -0.68 -13.04 -13.85
N THR A 48 -0.39 -14.35 -13.78
CA THR A 48 -1.40 -15.40 -13.62
C THR A 48 -2.21 -15.23 -12.33
N ASN A 49 -1.56 -14.90 -11.22
CA ASN A 49 -2.21 -14.70 -9.94
C ASN A 49 -3.06 -13.42 -9.93
N ILE A 50 -2.57 -12.34 -10.53
CA ILE A 50 -3.31 -11.08 -10.66
C ILE A 50 -4.54 -11.28 -11.55
N THR A 51 -4.40 -11.96 -12.69
CA THR A 51 -5.54 -12.34 -13.54
C THR A 51 -6.54 -13.18 -12.77
N ARG A 52 -6.08 -14.13 -11.96
CA ARG A 52 -6.96 -14.94 -11.12
C ARG A 52 -7.66 -14.09 -10.05
N TYR A 53 -6.98 -13.11 -9.46
CA TYR A 53 -7.58 -12.16 -8.52
C TYR A 53 -8.65 -11.29 -9.18
N THR A 54 -8.42 -10.76 -10.39
CA THR A 54 -9.36 -9.87 -11.06
C THR A 54 -10.57 -10.60 -11.66
N THR A 55 -10.40 -11.87 -12.04
CA THR A 55 -11.47 -12.69 -12.62
C THR A 55 -12.25 -13.52 -11.59
N THR A 56 -11.70 -13.74 -10.39
CA THR A 56 -12.40 -14.48 -9.33
C THR A 56 -13.43 -13.58 -8.64
N ALA A 57 -14.67 -14.05 -8.65
CA ALA A 57 -15.76 -13.42 -7.92
C ALA A 57 -15.47 -13.42 -6.40
N GLY A 58 -15.63 -12.27 -5.75
CA GLY A 58 -15.26 -12.09 -4.33
C GLY A 58 -13.81 -11.66 -4.07
N CYS A 59 -12.98 -11.41 -5.09
CA CYS A 59 -11.67 -10.76 -4.89
C CYS A 59 -11.64 -9.30 -5.33
N TYR A 60 -12.00 -9.02 -6.58
CA TYR A 60 -12.02 -7.66 -7.11
C TYR A 60 -13.43 -7.06 -7.17
N SER A 61 -14.47 -7.91 -7.20
CA SER A 61 -15.84 -7.45 -7.31
C SER A 61 -16.32 -6.76 -6.04
N LYS A 62 -16.89 -5.55 -6.19
CA LYS A 62 -17.58 -4.83 -5.10
C LYS A 62 -18.95 -5.40 -4.75
N THR A 63 -19.49 -6.31 -5.56
CA THR A 63 -20.85 -6.84 -5.41
C THR A 63 -20.93 -8.13 -4.61
N GLN A 64 -19.79 -8.76 -4.31
CA GLN A 64 -19.74 -10.04 -3.58
C GLN A 64 -18.89 -9.90 -2.32
N ALA A 65 -19.20 -10.72 -1.32
CA ALA A 65 -18.41 -10.80 -0.10
C ALA A 65 -16.96 -11.18 -0.43
N TYR A 66 -16.01 -10.52 0.25
CA TYR A 66 -14.60 -10.73 0.00
C TYR A 66 -14.12 -12.11 0.48
N ASN A 67 -13.55 -12.92 -0.40
CA ASN A 67 -13.00 -14.23 -0.07
C ASN A 67 -11.56 -14.11 0.43
N ALA A 68 -11.39 -13.69 1.68
CA ALA A 68 -10.08 -13.47 2.28
C ALA A 68 -9.12 -14.66 2.13
N THR A 69 -9.60 -15.89 2.34
CA THR A 69 -8.77 -17.11 2.25
C THR A 69 -8.15 -17.31 0.87
N PHE A 70 -8.87 -16.93 -0.19
CA PHE A 70 -8.40 -17.07 -1.56
C PHE A 70 -7.64 -15.84 -2.06
N CYS A 71 -8.14 -14.65 -1.75
CA CYS A 71 -7.66 -13.39 -2.32
C CYS A 71 -6.41 -12.87 -1.59
N ASP A 72 -6.34 -13.02 -0.27
CA ASP A 72 -5.23 -12.49 0.54
C ASP A 72 -3.88 -13.11 0.20
N PRO A 73 -3.73 -14.43 -0.03
CA PRO A 73 -2.45 -15.01 -0.41
C PRO A 73 -1.90 -14.42 -1.72
N ILE A 74 -2.77 -14.11 -2.69
CA ILE A 74 -2.39 -13.54 -3.98
C ILE A 74 -1.85 -12.11 -3.79
N ILE A 75 -2.63 -11.25 -3.13
CA ILE A 75 -2.24 -9.85 -2.88
C ILE A 75 -1.01 -9.80 -1.96
N SER A 76 -0.98 -10.64 -0.92
CA SER A 76 0.16 -10.71 0.00
C SER A 76 1.45 -11.12 -0.71
N GLY A 77 1.41 -12.10 -1.62
CA GLY A 77 2.56 -12.49 -2.43
C GLY A 77 3.07 -11.35 -3.32
N TYR A 78 2.16 -10.72 -4.06
CA TYR A 78 2.49 -9.60 -4.94
C TYR A 78 3.04 -8.38 -4.16
N MET A 79 2.42 -8.04 -3.02
CA MET A 79 2.88 -6.95 -2.15
C MET A 79 4.22 -7.26 -1.52
N LYS A 80 4.46 -8.50 -1.05
CA LYS A 80 5.78 -8.90 -0.53
C LYS A 80 6.86 -8.77 -1.59
N CYS A 81 6.59 -9.17 -2.83
CA CYS A 81 7.52 -8.97 -3.93
C CYS A 81 7.82 -7.48 -4.13
N SER A 82 6.78 -6.65 -4.22
CA SER A 82 6.92 -5.20 -4.45
C SER A 82 7.71 -4.52 -3.34
N LEU A 83 7.42 -4.87 -2.09
CA LEU A 83 8.15 -4.36 -0.91
C LEU A 83 9.60 -4.84 -0.89
N LYS A 84 9.88 -6.07 -1.34
CA LYS A 84 11.25 -6.57 -1.45
C LYS A 84 12.04 -5.77 -2.49
N VAL A 85 11.48 -5.57 -3.68
CA VAL A 85 12.12 -4.81 -4.76
C VAL A 85 12.33 -3.35 -4.35
N ALA A 86 11.37 -2.76 -3.63
CA ALA A 86 11.49 -1.40 -3.10
C ALA A 86 12.44 -1.25 -1.89
N GLY A 87 13.11 -2.33 -1.44
CA GLY A 87 14.00 -2.28 -0.27
C GLY A 87 13.27 -2.04 1.06
N LEU A 88 11.95 -2.27 1.09
CA LEU A 88 11.08 -2.04 2.24
C LEU A 88 10.89 -3.28 3.11
N LEU A 89 11.59 -4.38 2.80
CA LEU A 89 11.67 -5.55 3.67
C LEU A 89 13.07 -5.68 4.26
N LYS A 90 13.14 -6.07 5.53
CA LYS A 90 14.36 -6.52 6.19
C LYS A 90 14.75 -7.92 5.71
N PRO A 91 15.98 -8.39 5.97
CA PRO A 91 16.41 -9.74 5.58
C PRO A 91 15.52 -10.87 6.12
N ASN A 92 14.89 -10.67 7.29
CA ASN A 92 13.95 -11.62 7.89
C ASN A 92 12.52 -11.53 7.31
N GLY A 93 12.31 -10.77 6.23
CA GLY A 93 11.02 -10.61 5.56
C GLY A 93 10.04 -9.68 6.29
N SER A 94 10.41 -9.09 7.42
CA SER A 94 9.59 -8.09 8.11
C SER A 94 9.68 -6.72 7.44
N PHE A 95 8.63 -5.91 7.58
CA PHE A 95 8.60 -4.57 7.00
C PHE A 95 9.63 -3.64 7.65
N ASN A 96 10.33 -2.86 6.83
CA ASN A 96 11.35 -1.91 7.23
C ASN A 96 10.74 -0.51 7.40
N ASP A 97 10.15 -0.27 8.56
CA ASP A 97 9.54 1.02 8.92
C ASP A 97 10.50 2.22 8.78
N ALA A 98 11.80 2.01 9.01
CA ALA A 98 12.81 3.06 8.88
C ALA A 98 13.05 3.41 7.40
N ALA A 99 13.24 2.40 6.55
CA ALA A 99 13.36 2.60 5.11
C ALA A 99 12.09 3.24 4.55
N PHE A 100 10.89 2.77 4.93
CA PHE A 100 9.65 3.37 4.48
C PHE A 100 9.54 4.87 4.82
N LYS A 101 9.90 5.25 6.04
CA LYS A 101 9.89 6.66 6.44
C LYS A 101 10.89 7.50 5.66
N SER A 102 12.11 6.99 5.43
CA SER A 102 13.16 7.76 4.77
C SER A 102 13.00 7.79 3.24
N THR A 103 12.62 6.68 2.61
CA THR A 103 12.56 6.56 1.14
C THR A 103 11.19 6.91 0.59
N MET A 104 10.11 6.42 1.19
CA MET A 104 8.74 6.66 0.68
C MET A 104 8.16 7.95 1.23
N LEU A 105 8.26 8.17 2.55
CA LEU A 105 7.68 9.36 3.16
C LEU A 105 8.65 10.55 3.20
N GLN A 106 9.91 10.38 2.80
CA GLN A 106 10.95 11.42 2.81
C GLN A 106 11.04 12.16 4.15
N ASN A 107 10.72 11.49 5.26
CA ASN A 107 10.57 12.06 6.60
C ASN A 107 9.54 13.21 6.72
N LYS A 108 8.70 13.44 5.70
CA LYS A 108 7.68 14.51 5.67
C LYS A 108 6.43 14.20 6.49
N CYS A 109 6.32 12.97 6.99
CA CYS A 109 5.24 12.54 7.86
C CYS A 109 5.72 12.44 9.31
N SER A 110 5.57 13.51 10.07
CA SER A 110 5.99 13.62 11.47
C SER A 110 5.00 12.90 12.39
N SER A 111 5.45 11.82 13.04
CA SER A 111 4.77 11.00 14.05
C SER A 111 3.63 10.05 13.58
N PRO A 112 3.48 8.88 14.23
CA PRO A 112 2.36 7.94 14.02
C PRO A 112 0.96 8.54 14.17
N ALA A 113 0.77 9.46 15.12
CA ALA A 113 -0.52 10.04 15.44
C ALA A 113 -0.98 10.99 14.32
N THR A 114 -0.10 11.89 13.89
CA THR A 114 -0.36 12.83 12.80
C THR A 114 -0.70 12.12 11.49
N ARG A 115 0.00 11.01 11.17
CA ARG A 115 -0.30 10.18 10.00
C ARG A 115 -1.70 9.57 10.04
N ARG A 116 -2.13 9.06 11.19
CA ARG A 116 -3.44 8.45 11.33
C ARG A 116 -4.54 9.52 11.24
N THR A 117 -4.33 10.68 11.87
CA THR A 117 -5.25 11.82 11.84
C THR A 117 -5.35 12.48 10.46
N GLU A 118 -4.27 12.57 9.69
CA GLU A 118 -4.33 13.03 8.29
C GLU A 118 -5.10 12.06 7.41
N LEU A 119 -4.88 10.75 7.55
CA LEU A 119 -5.64 9.75 6.79
C LEU A 119 -7.13 9.69 7.16
N THR A 120 -7.48 9.87 8.44
CA THR A 120 -8.90 9.91 8.88
C THR A 120 -9.60 11.23 8.52
N ARG A 121 -8.88 12.37 8.54
CA ARG A 121 -9.45 13.66 8.11
C ARG A 121 -9.78 13.66 6.62
N ASN A 122 -9.05 12.88 5.82
CA ASN A 122 -9.25 12.72 4.38
C ASN A 122 -10.30 11.64 4.01
N THR A 123 -11.01 11.07 4.98
CA THR A 123 -12.06 10.05 4.76
C THR A 123 -13.45 10.47 5.25
N ALA A 124 -13.59 11.65 5.86
CA ALA A 124 -14.81 12.08 6.55
C ALA A 124 -15.64 13.15 5.82
N ASN A 125 -15.27 13.56 4.60
CA ASN A 125 -16.05 14.49 3.77
C ASN A 125 -16.27 13.94 2.36
#